data_AF-A0A7Y5SC50-F1
#
_entry.id   AF-A0A7Y5SC50-F1
#
_cell.length_a   1.000
_cell.length_b   1.000
_cell.length_c   1.000
_cell.angle_alpha   90.00
_cell.angle_beta   90.00
_cell.angle_gamma   90.00
#
_symmetry.space_group_name_H-M   'P 1'
#
loop_
_entity.id
_entity.type
_entity.pdbx_description
1 polymer ?
#
loop_
_entity_poly.entity_id
_entity_poly.type
_entity_poly.pdbx_seq_one_letter_code
_entity_poly.pdbx_strand_id
1 'polypeptide(L)' 'MSWFPVSQGNPLVRFLHDVTEPLLEPVRRILPRTGMIDFSAMVVILLLYAMIYAVGRVSAG' A
#
# COMPACT_ATOMS: atom_id res chain seq x y z
N MET A 1 16.06 -6.47 1.05
CA MET A 1 16.39 -5.16 0.45
C MET A 1 15.06 -4.52 0.04
N SER A 2 14.79 -3.29 0.47
CA SER A 2 13.61 -2.54 0.02
C SER A 2 13.82 -2.09 -1.43
N TRP A 3 12.76 -2.09 -2.23
CA TRP A 3 12.76 -1.51 -3.58
C TRP A 3 13.20 -0.04 -3.59
N PHE A 4 12.97 0.67 -2.48
CA PHE A 4 13.46 2.03 -2.29
C PHE A 4 14.66 2.03 -1.33
N PRO A 5 15.86 2.45 -1.80
CA PRO A 5 17.05 2.58 -0.96
C PRO A 5 16.97 3.86 -0.10
N VAL A 6 15.91 4.00 0.69
CA VAL A 6 15.74 5.06 1.68
C VAL A 6 16.22 4.57 3.04
N SER A 7 16.88 5.45 3.79
CA SER A 7 17.31 5.16 5.16
C SER A 7 16.11 4.84 6.05
N GLN A 8 16.04 3.62 6.57
CA GLN A 8 15.05 3.19 7.57
C GLN A 8 15.19 3.94 8.92
N GLY A 9 16.31 4.66 9.10
CA GLY A 9 16.54 5.55 10.23
C GLY A 9 15.81 6.89 10.13
N ASN A 10 15.30 7.27 8.95
CA ASN A 10 14.59 8.53 8.77
C ASN A 10 13.21 8.47 9.47
N PRO A 11 12.89 9.38 10.41
CA PRO A 11 11.60 9.42 11.10
C PRO A 11 10.40 9.45 10.15
N LEU A 12 10.51 10.16 9.02
CA LEU A 12 9.44 10.23 8.02
C LEU A 12 9.19 8.86 7.36
N VAL A 13 10.25 8.12 7.04
CA VAL A 13 10.12 6.78 6.44
C VAL A 13 9.46 5.82 7.43
N ARG A 14 9.82 5.91 8.71
CA ARG A 14 9.23 5.07 9.76
C ARG A 14 7.75 5.40 9.98
N PHE A 15 7.42 6.68 10.01
CA PHE A 15 6.02 7.13 10.07
C PHE A 15 5.20 6.62 8.88
N LEU A 16 5.72 6.76 7.66
CA LEU A 16 5.04 6.26 6.46
C LEU A 16 4.86 4.74 6.50
N HIS A 17 5.88 4.01 6.94
CA HIS A 17 5.79 2.58 7.14
C HIS A 17 4.68 2.23 8.13
N ASP A 18 4.66 2.82 9.33
CA ASP A 18 3.69 2.50 10.37
C ASP A 18 2.24 2.80 9.96
N VAL A 19 2.04 3.85 9.15
CA VAL A 19 0.72 4.21 8.60
C VAL A 19 0.28 3.27 7.48
N THR A 20 1.20 2.84 6.63
CA THR A 20 0.88 2.03 5.44
C THR A 20 0.85 0.53 5.73
N GLU A 21 1.60 0.05 6.71
CA GLU A 21 1.77 -1.37 7.04
C GLU A 21 0.44 -2.09 7.34
N PRO A 22 -0.54 -1.52 8.08
CA PRO A 22 -1.82 -2.17 8.33
C PRO A 22 -2.62 -2.48 7.05
N LEU A 23 -2.40 -1.72 5.97
CA LEU A 23 -3.03 -1.94 4.67
C LEU A 23 -2.20 -2.87 3.78
N LEU A 24 -0.86 -2.75 3.83
CA LEU A 24 0.06 -3.53 2.99
C LEU A 24 0.18 -4.98 3.44
N GLU A 25 0.29 -5.23 4.75
CA GLU A 25 0.54 -6.57 5.30
C GLU A 25 -0.55 -7.61 4.95
N PRO A 26 -1.86 -7.31 5.05
CA PRO A 26 -2.89 -8.24 4.61
C PRO A 26 -2.79 -8.58 3.12
N VAL A 27 -2.45 -7.59 2.28
CA VAL A 27 -2.30 -7.79 0.84
C VAL A 27 -1.05 -8.62 0.52
N ARG A 28 0.07 -8.38 1.21
CA ARG A 28 1.29 -9.21 1.06
C ARG A 28 1.07 -10.67 1.43
N ARG A 29 0.19 -10.96 2.40
CA ARG A 29 -0.15 -12.35 2.78
C ARG A 29 -0.93 -13.09 1.70
N ILE A 30 -1.68 -12.37 0.88
CA ILE A 30 -2.50 -12.93 -0.20
C ILE A 30 -1.68 -13.06 -1.49
N LEU A 31 -0.79 -12.10 -1.75
CA LEU A 31 0.04 -12.11 -2.95
C LEU A 31 1.11 -13.22 -2.89
N PRO A 32 1.41 -13.86 -4.03
CA PRO A 32 2.57 -14.73 -4.12
C PRO A 32 3.85 -13.92 -3.86
N ARG A 33 4.88 -14.55 -3.31
CA ARG A 33 6.17 -13.89 -3.06
C ARG A 33 6.78 -13.46 -4.40
N THR A 34 6.74 -12.16 -4.68
CA THR A 34 7.12 -11.58 -5.98
C THR A 34 8.61 -11.19 -6.11
N GLY A 35 9.46 -11.69 -5.23
CA GLY A 35 10.90 -11.40 -5.25
C GLY A 35 11.23 -10.04 -4.64
N MET A 36 12.06 -9.23 -5.31
CA MET A 36 12.59 -7.96 -4.75
C MET A 36 11.62 -6.77 -4.81
N ILE A 37 10.54 -6.87 -5.59
CA ILE A 37 9.56 -5.79 -5.77
C ILE A 37 8.30 -6.13 -4.98
N ASP A 38 7.87 -5.18 -4.15
CA ASP A 38 6.62 -5.29 -3.39
C ASP A 38 5.45 -4.75 -4.24
N PHE A 39 4.64 -5.66 -4.80
CA PHE A 39 3.43 -5.29 -5.54
C PHE A 39 2.22 -4.99 -4.64
N SER A 40 2.31 -5.22 -3.33
CA SER A 40 1.19 -4.95 -2.41
C SER A 40 0.83 -3.46 -2.40
N ALA A 41 1.81 -2.56 -2.53
CA ALA A 41 1.58 -1.13 -2.63
C ALA A 41 0.70 -0.76 -3.82
N MET A 42 0.95 -1.37 -5.00
CA MET A 42 0.16 -1.12 -6.19
C MET A 42 -1.28 -1.62 -6.02
N VAL A 43 -1.45 -2.81 -5.45
CA VAL A 43 -2.77 -3.39 -5.18
C VAL A 43 -3.57 -2.51 -4.18
N VAL A 44 -2.94 -2.09 -3.08
CA VAL A 44 -3.59 -1.20 -2.09
C VAL A 44 -4.04 0.10 -2.75
N ILE A 45 -3.19 0.74 -3.55
CA ILE A 45 -3.53 1.99 -4.24
C ILE A 45 -4.73 1.78 -5.17
N LEU A 46 -4.75 0.72 -5.97
CA LEU A 46 -5.86 0.42 -6.87
C LEU A 46 -7.18 0.19 -6.13
N LEU A 47 -7.13 -0.52 -4.99
CA LEU A 47 -8.31 -0.76 -4.15
C LEU A 47 -8.84 0.55 -3.55
N LEU A 48 -7.96 1.45 -3.09
CA LEU A 48 -8.35 2.76 -2.59
C LEU A 48 -9.00 3.61 -3.67
N TYR A 49 -8.44 3.65 -4.88
CA TYR A 49 -9.06 4.35 -6.02
C TYR A 49 -10.43 3.78 -6.37
N ALA A 50 -10.56 2.45 -6.43
CA ALA A 50 -11.83 1.79 -6.71
C ALA A 50 -12.89 2.11 -5.63
N MET A 51 -12.48 2.13 -4.35
CA MET A 51 -13.35 2.48 -3.23
C MET A 51 -13.82 3.94 -3.33
N ILE A 52 -12.92 4.88 -3.56
CA ILE A 52 -13.26 6.30 -3.72
C ILE A 52 -14.22 6.49 -4.89
N TYR A 53 -13.94 5.84 -6.03
CA TYR A 53 -14.82 5.88 -7.19
C TYR A 53 -16.22 5.33 -6.86
N ALA A 54 -16.30 4.18 -6.20
CA ALA A 54 -17.57 3.56 -5.82
C ALA A 54 -18.38 4.46 -4.86
N VAL A 55 -17.73 5.03 -3.85
CA VAL A 55 -18.38 5.98 -2.92
C VAL A 55 -18.89 7.20 -3.66
N GLY A 56 -18.08 7.79 -4.56
CA GLY A 56 -18.48 8.93 -5.38
C GLY A 56 -19.69 8.63 -6.28
N ARG A 57 -19.76 7.41 -6.83
CA ARG A 57 -20.90 6.94 -7.62
C ARG A 57 -22.18 6.82 -6.80
N VAL A 58 -22.09 6.29 -5.57
CA VAL A 58 -23.23 6.16 -4.66
C VAL A 58 -23.71 7.51 -4.15
N SER A 59 -22.80 8.44 -3.85
CA SER A 59 -23.19 9.78 -3.36
C SER A 59 -23.80 10.69 -4.43
N ALA A 60 -23.63 10.36 -5.70
CA ALA A 60 -24.10 11.17 -6.83
C ALA A 60 -25.44 10.70 -7.43
N GLY A 61 -26.00 9.59 -6.93
CA GLY A 61 -27.34 9.10 -7.26
C GLY A 61 -28.29 9.32 -6.11
#